data_AF-A0A7V1SK89-F1
#
_entry.id   AF-A0A7V1SK89-F1
#
_cell.length_a   1.000
_cell.length_b   1.000
_cell.length_c   1.000
_cell.angle_alpha   90.00
_cell.angle_beta   90.00
_cell.angle_gamma   90.00
#
_symmetry.space_group_name_H-M   'P 1'
#
loop_
_entity.id
_entity.type
_entity.pdbx_description
1 polymer ?
#
loop_
_entity_poly.entity_id
_entity_poly.type
_entity_poly.pdbx_seq_one_letter_code
_entity_poly.pdbx_strand_id
1 'polypeptide(L)'
;MSKLVAFAAIQGAYNIVSKAEGKYRRALETYGGSQKLEFPNTAYYLPIIYSLTGIKVTDLDSARKPLEFARKLLPPHIKKDCHLPYLGPLLDAGMASLFAEEIVEAIRYVDDPDFYQPEVEDPDVDNGKIWLGAADDAIMRKRGVEFVDGTAPGFAAIVGAAPDSATAKKIAEEYQLKTIYVFMAAEQNGTTFAEQLLEEGVQIGWNTRLVPFGPDISAAVFALGFANRAGMAFGGIEPGDYKRMLKYQKDRIFAFVNALGDVNAEWAANAAGAINWGFPTLADTDIPEVLPTGVCTYEHVVANVPHDEMTSKSIEIRGLKVTITEIDIPLAYGPAFEGERVRKGDLYLETGGGKTQCTELCKMAEMNEIEDGRVEITGPDVKDFKKGDRFPLGIYVQVAGRKMQVDFEPILERQIHHLINYAQGIMHIGQRD
;
A
#
# COMPACT_ATOMS: atom_id res chain seq x y z
N MET A 1 -16.38 -21.95 -12.78
CA MET A 1 -16.48 -21.08 -11.59
C MET A 1 -17.02 -21.89 -10.43
N SER A 2 -16.30 -21.99 -9.33
CA SER A 2 -16.72 -22.81 -8.19
C SER A 2 -17.92 -22.17 -7.48
N LYS A 3 -19.01 -22.93 -7.36
CA LYS A 3 -20.23 -22.53 -6.64
C LYS A 3 -19.96 -22.20 -5.18
N LEU A 4 -18.92 -22.81 -4.59
CA LEU A 4 -18.54 -22.61 -3.20
C LEU A 4 -18.02 -21.19 -2.96
N VAL A 5 -17.24 -20.62 -3.89
CA VAL A 5 -16.75 -19.22 -3.80
C VAL A 5 -17.93 -18.26 -3.81
N ALA A 6 -18.82 -18.43 -4.80
CA ALA A 6 -19.98 -17.58 -4.93
C ALA A 6 -20.89 -17.66 -3.70
N PHE A 7 -21.06 -18.85 -3.13
CA PHE A 7 -21.81 -19.03 -1.89
C PHE A 7 -21.14 -18.34 -0.70
N ALA A 8 -19.85 -18.57 -0.47
CA ALA A 8 -19.10 -17.99 0.65
C ALA A 8 -19.12 -16.46 0.61
N ALA A 9 -18.80 -15.86 -0.53
CA ALA A 9 -18.77 -14.41 -0.70
C ALA A 9 -20.16 -13.77 -0.57
N ILE A 10 -21.22 -14.38 -1.11
CA ILE A 10 -22.59 -13.86 -0.93
C ILE A 10 -23.01 -13.93 0.54
N GLN A 11 -22.73 -15.04 1.25
CA GLN A 11 -23.02 -15.14 2.68
C GLN A 11 -22.22 -14.11 3.50
N GLY A 12 -20.93 -13.93 3.18
CA GLY A 12 -20.09 -12.90 3.77
C GLY A 12 -20.67 -11.51 3.58
N ALA A 13 -21.13 -11.19 2.37
CA ALA A 13 -21.75 -9.89 2.08
C ALA A 13 -23.03 -9.65 2.90
N TYR A 14 -23.88 -10.67 3.06
CA TYR A 14 -25.05 -10.56 3.94
C TYR A 14 -24.65 -10.31 5.40
N ASN A 15 -23.60 -10.97 5.89
CA ASN A 15 -23.09 -10.77 7.25
C ASN A 15 -22.55 -9.35 7.43
N ILE A 16 -21.67 -8.89 6.53
CA ILE A 16 -21.07 -7.56 6.55
C ILE A 16 -22.15 -6.47 6.52
N VAL A 17 -23.06 -6.52 5.54
CA VAL A 17 -24.12 -5.52 5.40
C VAL A 17 -25.04 -5.51 6.62
N SER A 18 -25.38 -6.68 7.17
CA SER A 18 -26.22 -6.76 8.38
C SER A 18 -25.51 -6.23 9.63
N LYS A 19 -24.20 -6.50 9.78
CA LYS A 19 -23.37 -5.92 10.84
C LYS A 19 -23.28 -4.39 10.70
N ALA A 20 -23.06 -3.90 9.49
CA ALA A 20 -23.01 -2.46 9.19
C ALA A 20 -24.34 -1.77 9.49
N GLU A 21 -25.48 -2.36 9.09
CA GLU A 21 -26.82 -1.85 9.45
C GLU A 21 -27.04 -1.78 10.96
N GLY A 22 -26.52 -2.77 11.71
CA GLY A 22 -26.55 -2.76 13.17
C GLY A 22 -25.71 -1.65 13.77
N LYS A 23 -24.47 -1.47 13.29
CA LYS A 23 -23.56 -0.41 13.75
C LYS A 23 -24.12 0.98 13.41
N TYR A 24 -24.64 1.15 12.19
CA TYR A 24 -25.29 2.37 11.74
C TYR A 24 -26.50 2.75 12.61
N ARG A 25 -27.39 1.79 12.91
CA ARG A 25 -28.54 2.03 13.80
C ARG A 25 -28.12 2.48 15.20
N ARG A 26 -27.12 1.83 15.80
CA ARG A 26 -26.57 2.23 17.11
C ARG A 26 -25.96 3.63 17.08
N ALA A 27 -25.21 3.96 16.04
CA ALA A 27 -24.62 5.29 15.88
C ALA A 27 -25.72 6.36 15.70
N LEU A 28 -26.77 6.07 14.93
CA LEU A 28 -27.90 6.97 14.72
C LEU A 28 -28.68 7.22 16.03
N GLU A 29 -28.89 6.18 16.84
CA GLU A 29 -29.53 6.29 18.15
C GLU A 29 -28.68 7.07 19.16
N THR A 30 -27.35 6.96 19.06
CA THR A 30 -26.39 7.54 20.03
C THR A 30 -26.08 9.01 19.72
N TYR A 31 -25.81 9.33 18.45
CA TYR A 31 -25.31 10.65 18.03
C TYR A 31 -26.34 11.47 17.23
N GLY A 32 -27.40 10.83 16.74
CA GLY A 32 -28.41 11.47 15.90
C GLY A 32 -27.99 11.66 14.44
N GLY A 33 -28.97 11.89 13.55
CA GLY A 33 -28.77 11.96 12.10
C GLY A 33 -27.83 13.07 11.60
N SER A 34 -27.75 14.19 12.34
CA SER A 34 -26.90 15.34 11.99
C SER A 34 -25.44 15.19 12.38
N GLN A 35 -25.06 14.09 13.03
CA GLN A 35 -23.66 13.83 13.37
C GLN A 35 -22.83 13.73 12.08
N LYS A 36 -21.76 14.54 12.00
CA LYS A 36 -20.86 14.57 10.86
C LYS A 36 -20.20 13.19 10.66
N LEU A 37 -20.20 12.72 9.43
CA LEU A 37 -19.62 11.44 9.02
C LEU A 37 -18.73 11.67 7.80
N GLU A 38 -17.42 11.75 8.03
CA GLU A 38 -16.44 12.01 6.98
C GLU A 38 -15.10 11.37 7.32
N PHE A 39 -14.27 11.14 6.31
CA PHE A 39 -12.86 10.90 6.54
C PHE A 39 -12.12 12.24 6.76
N PRO A 40 -11.05 12.21 7.56
CA PRO A 40 -10.26 13.39 7.90
C PRO A 40 -9.65 14.04 6.66
N ASN A 41 -9.79 15.37 6.56
CA ASN A 41 -9.14 16.24 5.56
C ASN A 41 -9.23 15.73 4.11
N THR A 42 -10.40 15.24 3.69
CA THR A 42 -10.62 14.82 2.30
C THR A 42 -11.76 15.57 1.61
N ALA A 43 -11.51 15.98 0.36
CA ALA A 43 -12.53 16.55 -0.52
C ALA A 43 -13.39 15.49 -1.21
N TYR A 44 -13.12 14.20 -0.98
CA TYR A 44 -13.72 13.08 -1.68
C TYR A 44 -14.75 12.30 -0.85
N TYR A 45 -15.22 12.86 0.28
CA TYR A 45 -16.22 12.25 1.16
C TYR A 45 -15.82 10.83 1.58
N LEU A 46 -16.68 9.83 1.32
CA LEU A 46 -16.34 8.41 1.38
C LEU A 46 -15.95 7.93 -0.03
N PRO A 47 -14.66 7.75 -0.34
CA PRO A 47 -14.18 7.67 -1.72
C PRO A 47 -14.72 6.52 -2.56
N ILE A 48 -14.95 5.32 -2.01
CA ILE A 48 -15.48 4.18 -2.77
C ILE A 48 -16.93 4.48 -3.17
N ILE A 49 -17.77 4.87 -2.21
CA ILE A 49 -19.16 5.27 -2.46
C ILE A 49 -19.22 6.45 -3.42
N TYR A 50 -18.45 7.50 -3.16
CA TYR A 50 -18.50 8.74 -3.91
C TYR A 50 -18.03 8.55 -5.36
N SER A 51 -16.92 7.83 -5.56
CA SER A 51 -16.39 7.57 -6.91
C SER A 51 -17.35 6.76 -7.78
N LEU A 52 -18.00 5.74 -7.21
CA LEU A 52 -18.86 4.83 -7.97
C LEU A 52 -20.30 5.30 -8.12
N THR A 53 -20.84 6.02 -7.13
CA THR A 53 -22.26 6.40 -7.11
C THR A 53 -22.51 7.90 -7.26
N GLY A 54 -21.49 8.73 -7.04
CA GLY A 54 -21.62 10.19 -6.94
C GLY A 54 -22.37 10.66 -5.69
N ILE A 55 -22.74 9.75 -4.77
CA ILE A 55 -23.43 10.10 -3.53
C ILE A 55 -22.43 10.71 -2.56
N LYS A 56 -22.73 11.93 -2.11
CA LYS A 56 -21.96 12.64 -1.09
C LYS A 56 -22.49 12.25 0.28
N VAL A 57 -21.65 11.61 1.08
CA VAL A 57 -21.94 11.29 2.48
C VAL A 57 -21.27 12.35 3.34
N THR A 58 -22.06 13.07 4.13
CA THR A 58 -21.63 14.19 4.98
C THR A 58 -21.94 13.97 6.46
N ASP A 59 -22.91 13.11 6.74
CA ASP A 59 -23.52 12.88 8.04
C ASP A 59 -24.19 11.50 8.10
N LEU A 60 -24.61 11.08 9.29
CA LEU A 60 -25.28 9.79 9.48
C LEU A 60 -26.58 9.68 8.67
N ASP A 61 -27.37 10.73 8.50
CA ASP A 61 -28.60 10.66 7.68
C ASP A 61 -28.30 10.39 6.20
N SER A 62 -27.28 11.04 5.65
CA SER A 62 -26.84 10.86 4.26
C SER A 62 -26.26 9.47 4.01
N ALA A 63 -25.65 8.82 5.02
CA ALA A 63 -25.11 7.46 4.96
C ALA A 63 -26.20 6.38 4.79
N ARG A 64 -27.47 6.71 5.08
CA ARG A 64 -28.61 5.81 4.84
C ARG A 64 -28.74 5.41 3.39
N LYS A 65 -28.59 6.37 2.47
CA LYS A 65 -28.78 6.16 1.03
C LYS A 65 -27.80 5.12 0.44
N PRO A 66 -26.48 5.23 0.65
CA PRO A 66 -25.54 4.21 0.17
C PRO A 66 -25.73 2.86 0.88
N LEU A 67 -26.12 2.83 2.16
CA LEU A 67 -26.40 1.59 2.86
C LEU A 67 -27.63 0.85 2.30
N GLU A 68 -28.72 1.57 2.02
CA GLU A 68 -29.90 1.01 1.33
C GLU A 68 -29.55 0.54 -0.09
N PHE A 69 -28.64 1.23 -0.78
CA PHE A 69 -28.16 0.82 -2.09
C PHE A 69 -27.32 -0.47 -2.00
N ALA A 70 -26.41 -0.58 -1.04
CA ALA A 70 -25.66 -1.81 -0.76
C ALA A 70 -26.61 -2.97 -0.47
N ARG A 71 -27.66 -2.75 0.33
CA ARG A 71 -28.67 -3.77 0.63
C ARG A 71 -29.42 -4.25 -0.62
N LYS A 72 -29.68 -3.37 -1.59
CA LYS A 72 -30.34 -3.71 -2.86
C LYS A 72 -29.42 -4.48 -3.82
N LEU A 73 -28.11 -4.29 -3.72
CA LEU A 73 -27.12 -5.02 -4.51
C LEU A 73 -26.95 -6.47 -4.06
N LEU A 74 -27.34 -6.82 -2.83
CA LEU A 74 -27.22 -8.19 -2.35
C LEU A 74 -28.06 -9.16 -3.20
N PRO A 75 -27.43 -10.13 -3.88
CA PRO A 75 -28.15 -11.09 -4.69
C PRO A 75 -28.89 -12.10 -3.80
N PRO A 76 -29.95 -12.75 -4.31
CA PRO A 76 -30.62 -13.81 -3.56
C PRO A 76 -29.63 -14.92 -3.19
N HIS A 77 -29.79 -15.50 -1.99
CA HIS A 77 -28.99 -16.64 -1.57
C HIS A 77 -29.04 -17.77 -2.62
N ILE A 78 -27.87 -18.32 -2.94
CA ILE A 78 -27.75 -19.38 -3.94
C ILE A 78 -28.54 -20.61 -3.48
N LYS A 79 -29.54 -21.02 -4.27
CA LYS A 79 -30.29 -22.28 -4.06
C LYS A 79 -29.47 -23.49 -4.53
N LYS A 80 -29.81 -24.68 -3.99
CA LYS A 80 -29.12 -25.95 -4.31
C LYS A 80 -29.08 -26.24 -5.82
N ASP A 81 -30.12 -25.91 -6.58
CA ASP A 81 -30.19 -26.14 -8.03
C ASP A 81 -30.29 -24.80 -8.76
N CYS A 82 -29.17 -24.30 -9.30
CA CYS A 82 -29.15 -23.09 -10.12
C CYS A 82 -28.04 -23.20 -11.17
N HIS A 83 -28.36 -22.87 -12.43
CA HIS A 83 -27.47 -23.02 -13.60
C HIS A 83 -26.97 -21.68 -14.17
N LEU A 84 -27.22 -20.56 -13.48
CA LEU A 84 -26.83 -19.23 -13.94
C LEU A 84 -25.34 -18.93 -13.64
N PRO A 85 -24.65 -18.15 -14.51
CA PRO A 85 -23.29 -17.71 -14.24
C PRO A 85 -23.23 -16.83 -12.99
N TYR A 86 -22.39 -17.22 -12.02
CA TYR A 86 -22.35 -16.61 -10.69
C TYR A 86 -21.54 -15.30 -10.59
N LEU A 87 -20.83 -14.91 -11.66
CA LEU A 87 -19.88 -13.79 -11.57
C LEU A 87 -20.55 -12.45 -11.27
N GLY A 88 -21.60 -12.06 -12.01
CA GLY A 88 -22.30 -10.80 -11.76
C GLY A 88 -22.82 -10.68 -10.33
N PRO A 89 -23.65 -11.63 -9.86
CA PRO A 89 -24.12 -11.66 -8.47
C PRO A 89 -23.00 -11.65 -7.42
N LEU A 90 -21.90 -12.37 -7.67
CA LEU A 90 -20.73 -12.37 -6.80
C LEU A 90 -20.09 -10.98 -6.69
N LEU A 91 -19.92 -10.31 -7.83
CA LEU A 91 -19.35 -8.97 -7.91
C LEU A 91 -20.25 -7.95 -7.23
N ASP A 92 -21.57 -8.02 -7.43
CA ASP A 92 -22.54 -7.13 -6.76
C ASP A 92 -22.51 -7.30 -5.23
N ALA A 93 -22.41 -8.55 -4.75
CA ALA A 93 -22.29 -8.85 -3.33
C ALA A 93 -21.00 -8.29 -2.72
N GLY A 94 -19.87 -8.45 -3.42
CA GLY A 94 -18.60 -7.87 -2.97
C GLY A 94 -18.63 -6.35 -2.95
N MET A 95 -19.25 -5.74 -3.96
CA MET A 95 -19.41 -4.29 -4.05
C MET A 95 -20.29 -3.75 -2.90
N ALA A 96 -21.39 -4.45 -2.57
CA ALA A 96 -22.23 -4.14 -1.40
C ALA A 96 -21.44 -4.20 -0.08
N SER A 97 -20.53 -5.17 0.04
CA SER A 97 -19.69 -5.35 1.23
C SER A 97 -18.77 -4.15 1.44
N LEU A 98 -18.09 -3.69 0.38
CA LEU A 98 -17.19 -2.56 0.44
C LEU A 98 -17.89 -1.24 0.80
N PHE A 99 -19.11 -1.01 0.27
CA PHE A 99 -19.90 0.16 0.68
C PHE A 99 -20.29 0.11 2.16
N ALA A 100 -20.67 -1.07 2.65
CA ALA A 100 -21.03 -1.25 4.04
C ALA A 100 -19.82 -1.05 4.97
N GLU A 101 -18.65 -1.57 4.62
CA GLU A 101 -17.43 -1.42 5.41
C GLU A 101 -16.88 0.00 5.40
N GLU A 102 -16.95 0.72 4.27
CA GLU A 102 -16.53 2.12 4.21
C GLU A 102 -17.37 2.99 5.16
N ILE A 103 -18.68 2.71 5.29
CA ILE A 103 -19.55 3.35 6.28
C ILE A 103 -19.16 2.95 7.71
N VAL A 104 -18.84 1.67 7.94
CA VAL A 104 -18.43 1.17 9.27
C VAL A 104 -17.12 1.82 9.76
N GLU A 105 -16.17 2.02 8.86
CA GLU A 105 -14.92 2.72 9.14
C GLU A 105 -15.15 4.22 9.34
N ALA A 106 -16.00 4.86 8.54
CA ALA A 106 -16.39 6.24 8.78
C ALA A 106 -17.06 6.43 10.15
N ILE A 107 -17.88 5.47 10.59
CA ILE A 107 -18.47 5.48 11.94
C ILE A 107 -17.39 5.29 13.00
N ARG A 108 -16.33 4.50 12.74
CA ARG A 108 -15.22 4.34 13.69
C ARG A 108 -14.52 5.67 13.98
N TYR A 109 -14.33 6.52 12.97
CA TYR A 109 -13.80 7.88 13.18
C TYR A 109 -14.67 8.75 14.12
N VAL A 110 -15.95 8.41 14.28
CA VAL A 110 -16.85 9.06 15.25
C VAL A 110 -16.80 8.37 16.61
N ASP A 111 -16.84 7.04 16.63
CA ASP A 111 -16.85 6.22 17.86
C ASP A 111 -15.52 6.33 18.62
N ASP A 112 -14.40 6.33 17.90
CA ASP A 112 -13.03 6.34 18.42
C ASP A 112 -12.12 7.23 17.54
N PRO A 113 -12.17 8.57 17.72
CA PRO A 113 -11.43 9.52 16.88
C PRO A 113 -9.90 9.39 16.95
N ASP A 114 -9.38 8.85 18.06
CA ASP A 114 -7.93 8.77 18.33
C ASP A 114 -7.29 7.46 17.85
N PHE A 115 -8.10 6.55 17.29
CA PHE A 115 -7.69 5.22 16.84
C PHE A 115 -6.75 5.25 15.64
N TYR A 116 -7.02 6.12 14.66
CA TYR A 116 -6.25 6.24 13.42
C TYR A 116 -5.40 7.52 13.39
N GLN A 117 -4.32 7.51 12.61
CA GLN A 117 -3.40 8.63 12.40
C GLN A 117 -3.36 9.08 10.93
N PRO A 118 -4.46 9.67 10.43
CA PRO A 118 -4.67 9.97 9.01
C PRO A 118 -3.75 11.06 8.43
N GLU A 119 -3.22 11.93 9.29
CA GLU A 119 -2.41 13.10 8.93
C GLU A 119 -0.90 12.84 9.10
N VAL A 120 -0.51 11.60 9.45
CA VAL A 120 0.88 11.25 9.76
C VAL A 120 1.41 10.27 8.72
N GLU A 121 2.63 10.51 8.22
CA GLU A 121 3.27 9.61 7.26
C GLU A 121 3.88 8.38 7.94
N ASP A 122 4.45 8.54 9.13
CA ASP A 122 5.08 7.47 9.91
C ASP A 122 4.30 7.26 11.22
N PRO A 123 3.79 6.06 11.51
CA PRO A 123 3.01 5.81 12.71
C PRO A 123 3.84 5.99 13.99
N ASP A 124 3.18 6.44 15.06
CA ASP A 124 3.76 6.57 16.40
C ASP A 124 3.81 5.21 17.12
N VAL A 125 4.71 4.35 16.65
CA VAL A 125 4.95 3.00 17.18
C VAL A 125 5.32 3.03 18.67
N ASP A 126 6.05 4.06 19.11
CA ASP A 126 6.52 4.19 20.50
C ASP A 126 5.36 4.33 21.50
N ASN A 127 4.22 4.88 21.05
CA ASN A 127 2.99 5.02 21.83
C ASN A 127 1.94 3.95 21.49
N GLY A 128 2.31 2.88 20.77
CA GLY A 128 1.41 1.80 20.38
C GLY A 128 0.37 2.20 19.33
N LYS A 129 0.51 3.38 18.71
CA LYS A 129 -0.38 3.85 17.65
C LYS A 129 0.21 3.47 16.30
N ILE A 130 -0.13 2.28 15.83
CA ILE A 130 0.40 1.75 14.58
C ILE A 130 -0.52 1.99 13.37
N TRP A 131 -1.80 2.27 13.59
CA TRP A 131 -2.79 2.34 12.51
C TRP A 131 -2.92 3.74 11.91
N LEU A 132 -2.81 3.84 10.58
CA LEU A 132 -2.90 5.11 9.85
C LEU A 132 -4.31 5.43 9.37
N GLY A 133 -5.11 4.40 9.05
CA GLY A 133 -6.47 4.56 8.53
C GLY A 133 -6.52 5.27 7.17
N ALA A 134 -7.59 6.03 6.91
CA ALA A 134 -7.74 6.84 5.71
C ALA A 134 -6.73 7.99 5.67
N ALA A 135 -5.69 7.88 4.84
CA ALA A 135 -4.78 8.99 4.57
C ALA A 135 -5.54 10.25 4.13
N ASP A 136 -5.09 11.42 4.56
CA ASP A 136 -5.65 12.70 4.12
C ASP A 136 -5.35 12.99 2.63
N ASP A 137 -5.92 14.09 2.12
CA ASP A 137 -5.68 14.48 0.73
C ASP A 137 -4.24 14.95 0.45
N ALA A 138 -3.49 15.39 1.46
CA ALA A 138 -2.10 15.82 1.28
C ALA A 138 -1.19 14.61 1.03
N ILE A 139 -1.27 13.60 1.90
CA ILE A 139 -0.57 12.32 1.75
C ILE A 139 -1.02 11.63 0.47
N MET A 140 -2.34 11.59 0.19
CA MET A 140 -2.88 10.99 -1.03
C MET A 140 -2.32 11.66 -2.29
N ARG A 141 -2.20 13.00 -2.33
CA ARG A 141 -1.59 13.68 -3.49
C ARG A 141 -0.10 13.42 -3.60
N LYS A 142 0.62 13.45 -2.47
CA LYS A 142 2.07 13.23 -2.43
C LYS A 142 2.44 11.82 -2.89
N ARG A 143 1.71 10.80 -2.44
CA ARG A 143 2.00 9.39 -2.75
C ARG A 143 1.28 8.90 -3.99
N GLY A 144 0.11 9.44 -4.28
CA GLY A 144 -0.70 9.07 -5.44
C GLY A 144 -0.05 9.42 -6.79
N VAL A 145 0.81 10.44 -6.84
CA VAL A 145 1.55 10.78 -8.07
C VAL A 145 2.51 9.68 -8.49
N GLU A 146 3.08 8.93 -7.54
CA GLU A 146 4.03 7.83 -7.80
C GLU A 146 3.37 6.70 -8.61
N PHE A 147 2.05 6.50 -8.46
CA PHE A 147 1.26 5.54 -9.23
C PHE A 147 0.94 6.00 -10.66
N VAL A 148 1.08 7.31 -10.92
CA VAL A 148 0.75 7.92 -12.21
C VAL A 148 1.99 8.08 -13.07
N ASP A 149 3.09 8.50 -12.47
CA ASP A 149 4.38 8.65 -13.16
C ASP A 149 5.14 7.32 -13.33
N GLY A 150 4.71 6.27 -12.62
CA GLY A 150 5.26 4.91 -12.72
C GLY A 150 6.43 4.64 -11.77
N THR A 151 6.75 5.56 -10.86
CA THR A 151 7.76 5.37 -9.81
C THR A 151 7.37 4.22 -8.87
N ALA A 152 6.08 4.12 -8.55
CA ALA A 152 5.47 3.00 -7.86
C ALA A 152 4.46 2.34 -8.80
N PRO A 153 4.70 1.11 -9.28
CA PRO A 153 3.82 0.48 -10.26
C PRO A 153 2.40 0.19 -9.73
N GLY A 154 2.25 0.01 -8.42
CA GLY A 154 1.02 -0.46 -7.80
C GLY A 154 1.21 -0.79 -6.33
N PHE A 155 0.26 -1.53 -5.77
CA PHE A 155 0.28 -1.93 -4.36
C PHE A 155 -0.19 -3.36 -4.14
N ALA A 156 0.43 -4.04 -3.18
CA ALA A 156 -0.01 -5.30 -2.60
C ALA A 156 -0.90 -5.00 -1.38
N ALA A 157 -2.18 -5.33 -1.46
CA ALA A 157 -3.07 -5.30 -0.30
C ALA A 157 -2.95 -6.63 0.45
N ILE A 158 -2.15 -6.65 1.53
CA ILE A 158 -1.98 -7.81 2.39
C ILE A 158 -3.09 -7.82 3.44
N VAL A 159 -3.84 -8.92 3.50
CA VAL A 159 -4.83 -9.16 4.55
C VAL A 159 -4.44 -10.35 5.40
N GLY A 160 -4.47 -10.19 6.73
CA GLY A 160 -4.11 -11.23 7.69
C GLY A 160 -2.66 -11.16 8.16
N ALA A 161 -2.05 -12.32 8.36
CA ALA A 161 -0.69 -12.46 8.89
C ALA A 161 0.04 -13.64 8.23
N ALA A 162 1.35 -13.49 8.06
CA ALA A 162 2.21 -14.57 7.59
C ALA A 162 2.30 -15.69 8.65
N PRO A 163 2.76 -16.91 8.29
CA PRO A 163 2.96 -17.98 9.28
C PRO A 163 3.94 -17.60 10.41
N ASP A 164 4.90 -16.73 10.12
CA ASP A 164 5.90 -16.24 11.06
C ASP A 164 6.43 -14.85 10.63
N SER A 165 7.08 -14.15 11.57
CA SER A 165 7.59 -12.79 11.39
C SER A 165 8.70 -12.69 10.34
N ALA A 166 9.57 -13.71 10.23
CA ALA A 166 10.64 -13.74 9.23
C ALA A 166 10.09 -13.88 7.81
N THR A 167 9.03 -14.69 7.62
CA THR A 167 8.30 -14.78 6.35
C THR A 167 7.64 -13.45 5.99
N ALA A 168 7.02 -12.75 6.96
CA ALA A 168 6.44 -11.43 6.73
C ALA A 168 7.49 -10.42 6.26
N LYS A 169 8.64 -10.35 6.95
CA LYS A 169 9.77 -9.50 6.57
C LYS A 169 10.23 -9.77 5.13
N LYS A 170 10.46 -11.04 4.79
CA LYS A 170 10.91 -11.44 3.45
C LYS A 170 9.95 -10.95 2.35
N ILE A 171 8.65 -11.15 2.55
CA ILE A 171 7.61 -10.70 1.60
C ILE A 171 7.61 -9.17 1.48
N ALA A 172 7.69 -8.45 2.59
CA ALA A 172 7.69 -6.99 2.61
C ALA A 172 8.92 -6.39 1.90
N GLU A 173 10.12 -6.85 2.25
CA GLU A 173 11.37 -6.39 1.64
C GLU A 173 11.41 -6.67 0.13
N GLU A 174 10.88 -7.83 -0.30
CA GLU A 174 10.81 -8.17 -1.71
C GLU A 174 9.84 -7.27 -2.50
N TYR A 175 8.73 -6.84 -1.90
CA TYR A 175 7.87 -5.82 -2.50
C TYR A 175 8.51 -4.43 -2.51
N GLN A 176 9.23 -4.06 -1.46
CA GLN A 176 9.98 -2.81 -1.39
C GLN A 176 11.06 -2.71 -2.47
N LEU A 177 11.83 -3.78 -2.68
CA LEU A 177 12.83 -3.91 -3.76
C LEU A 177 12.21 -3.69 -5.15
N LYS A 178 10.96 -4.11 -5.31
CA LYS A 178 10.18 -3.97 -6.55
C LYS A 178 9.38 -2.68 -6.61
N THR A 179 9.62 -1.76 -5.67
CA THR A 179 8.97 -0.45 -5.51
C THR A 179 7.44 -0.50 -5.39
N ILE A 180 6.90 -1.63 -4.93
CA ILE A 180 5.46 -1.85 -4.74
C ILE A 180 5.08 -1.43 -3.32
N TYR A 181 4.01 -0.64 -3.20
CA TYR A 181 3.44 -0.32 -1.89
C TYR A 181 2.83 -1.57 -1.25
N VAL A 182 2.98 -1.74 0.06
CA VAL A 182 2.32 -2.79 0.83
C VAL A 182 1.30 -2.14 1.73
N PHE A 183 0.04 -2.46 1.53
CA PHE A 183 -1.09 -1.96 2.30
C PHE A 183 -1.62 -3.09 3.18
N MET A 184 -1.59 -2.92 4.50
CA MET A 184 -1.81 -4.01 5.46
C MET A 184 -3.12 -3.83 6.20
N ALA A 185 -3.97 -4.85 6.22
CA ALA A 185 -5.22 -4.87 6.99
C ALA A 185 -5.51 -6.25 7.57
N ALA A 186 -6.47 -6.34 8.49
CA ALA A 186 -6.97 -7.58 9.11
C ALA A 186 -5.96 -8.34 9.99
N GLU A 187 -6.42 -8.78 11.16
CA GLU A 187 -5.72 -9.72 12.03
C GLU A 187 -5.99 -11.17 11.63
N GLN A 188 -5.03 -12.03 11.96
CA GLN A 188 -5.18 -13.47 11.89
C GLN A 188 -4.38 -14.12 13.02
N ASN A 189 -4.97 -15.10 13.71
CA ASN A 189 -4.32 -15.84 14.80
C ASN A 189 -3.75 -14.95 15.94
N GLY A 190 -4.37 -13.79 16.18
CA GLY A 190 -3.99 -12.86 17.24
C GLY A 190 -2.78 -11.97 16.93
N THR A 191 -2.39 -11.86 15.66
CA THR A 191 -1.39 -10.91 15.18
C THR A 191 -1.78 -10.38 13.80
N THR A 192 -1.05 -9.38 13.32
CA THR A 192 -1.22 -8.75 12.02
C THR A 192 0.12 -8.74 11.28
N PHE A 193 0.08 -8.67 9.95
CA PHE A 193 1.31 -8.52 9.16
C PHE A 193 2.13 -7.28 9.60
N ALA A 194 1.46 -6.20 10.00
CA ALA A 194 2.14 -4.99 10.51
C ALA A 194 2.89 -5.22 11.82
N GLU A 195 2.30 -5.95 12.77
CA GLU A 195 2.96 -6.29 14.04
C GLU A 195 4.14 -7.24 13.83
N GLN A 196 4.01 -8.23 12.93
CA GLN A 196 5.09 -9.12 12.54
C GLN A 196 6.31 -8.38 11.97
N LEU A 197 6.09 -7.31 11.20
CA LEU A 197 7.17 -6.47 10.70
C LEU A 197 7.86 -5.68 11.83
N LEU A 198 7.08 -5.16 12.79
CA LEU A 198 7.63 -4.47 13.96
C LEU A 198 8.46 -5.41 14.84
N GLU A 199 8.05 -6.67 14.99
CA GLU A 199 8.82 -7.71 15.71
C GLU A 199 10.20 -7.95 15.09
N GLU A 200 10.32 -7.84 13.77
CA GLU A 200 11.59 -7.97 13.03
C GLU A 200 12.37 -6.64 12.91
N GLY A 201 11.90 -5.57 13.54
CA GLY A 201 12.52 -4.25 13.50
C GLY A 201 12.41 -3.53 12.16
N VAL A 202 11.45 -3.92 11.31
CA VAL A 202 11.18 -3.26 10.03
C VAL A 202 10.37 -1.99 10.26
N GLN A 203 10.81 -0.88 9.67
CA GLN A 203 10.09 0.39 9.76
C GLN A 203 8.86 0.39 8.85
N ILE A 204 7.69 0.65 9.43
CA ILE A 204 6.42 0.78 8.70
C ILE A 204 6.01 2.25 8.57
N GLY A 205 5.25 2.58 7.52
CA GLY A 205 4.76 3.93 7.21
C GLY A 205 4.68 4.19 5.71
N TRP A 206 4.20 5.39 5.36
CA TRP A 206 4.15 5.88 3.98
C TRP A 206 5.54 6.08 3.37
N ASN A 207 6.54 6.42 4.19
CA ASN A 207 7.92 6.65 3.77
C ASN A 207 8.63 5.36 3.33
N THR A 208 8.40 4.26 4.05
CA THR A 208 8.94 2.94 3.69
C THR A 208 8.04 2.14 2.76
N ARG A 209 6.90 2.72 2.36
CA ARG A 209 5.84 2.11 1.54
C ARG A 209 5.15 0.89 2.17
N LEU A 210 5.30 0.69 3.47
CA LEU A 210 4.67 -0.38 4.25
C LEU A 210 3.57 0.24 5.14
N VAL A 211 2.36 0.39 4.62
CA VAL A 211 1.29 1.20 5.23
C VAL A 211 0.30 0.33 6.03
N PRO A 212 0.26 0.44 7.37
CA PRO A 212 -0.72 -0.23 8.23
C PRO A 212 -2.06 0.51 8.26
N PHE A 213 -3.12 -0.10 7.74
CA PHE A 213 -4.44 0.54 7.66
C PHE A 213 -5.34 0.26 8.86
N GLY A 214 -5.40 -0.97 9.35
CA GLY A 214 -6.19 -1.31 10.53
C GLY A 214 -6.20 -2.81 10.83
N PRO A 215 -6.60 -3.21 12.05
CA PRO A 215 -6.59 -4.61 12.47
C PRO A 215 -7.82 -5.40 11.95
N ASP A 216 -8.82 -4.72 11.40
CA ASP A 216 -10.05 -5.34 10.90
C ASP A 216 -10.03 -5.43 9.37
N ILE A 217 -10.74 -6.42 8.82
CA ILE A 217 -10.89 -6.56 7.35
C ILE A 217 -11.53 -5.32 6.71
N SER A 218 -12.40 -4.62 7.44
CA SER A 218 -13.02 -3.38 6.98
C SER A 218 -12.01 -2.28 6.69
N ALA A 219 -10.80 -2.31 7.26
CA ALA A 219 -9.75 -1.34 6.94
C ALA A 219 -9.19 -1.51 5.51
N ALA A 220 -9.44 -2.63 4.83
CA ALA A 220 -9.07 -2.83 3.42
C ALA A 220 -9.75 -1.80 2.50
N VAL A 221 -10.88 -1.19 2.92
CA VAL A 221 -11.51 -0.09 2.18
C VAL A 221 -10.61 1.13 2.06
N PHE A 222 -9.64 1.35 2.94
CA PHE A 222 -8.71 2.47 2.83
C PHE A 222 -7.75 2.31 1.64
N ALA A 223 -7.34 1.09 1.31
CA ALA A 223 -6.55 0.78 0.12
C ALA A 223 -7.33 1.10 -1.17
N LEU A 224 -8.56 0.61 -1.27
CA LEU A 224 -9.45 0.87 -2.41
C LEU A 224 -9.86 2.34 -2.48
N GLY A 225 -10.11 2.97 -1.34
CA GLY A 225 -10.43 4.39 -1.23
C GLY A 225 -9.28 5.28 -1.67
N PHE A 226 -8.03 4.91 -1.34
CA PHE A 226 -6.83 5.57 -1.85
C PHE A 226 -6.75 5.46 -3.38
N ALA A 227 -6.93 4.26 -3.93
CA ALA A 227 -6.94 4.04 -5.38
C ALA A 227 -8.01 4.91 -6.06
N ASN A 228 -9.25 4.90 -5.56
CA ASN A 228 -10.37 5.69 -6.12
C ASN A 228 -10.09 7.20 -6.09
N ARG A 229 -9.46 7.69 -5.02
CA ARG A 229 -9.02 9.10 -4.96
C ARG A 229 -7.96 9.42 -5.99
N ALA A 230 -6.98 8.54 -6.22
CA ALA A 230 -6.00 8.72 -7.28
C ALA A 230 -6.66 8.81 -8.66
N GLY A 231 -7.68 7.97 -8.93
CA GLY A 231 -8.47 8.03 -10.16
C GLY A 231 -9.23 9.34 -10.36
N MET A 232 -9.82 9.89 -9.29
CA MET A 232 -10.51 11.19 -9.37
C MET A 232 -9.52 12.36 -9.48
N ALA A 233 -8.46 12.35 -8.67
CA ALA A 233 -7.50 13.45 -8.56
C ALA A 233 -6.60 13.59 -9.80
N PHE A 234 -6.06 12.49 -10.31
CA PHE A 234 -5.10 12.49 -11.42
C PHE A 234 -5.73 12.03 -12.73
N GLY A 235 -6.67 11.08 -12.67
CA GLY A 235 -7.40 10.61 -13.84
C GLY A 235 -8.51 11.57 -14.30
N GLY A 236 -8.86 12.58 -13.48
CA GLY A 236 -9.91 13.55 -13.78
C GLY A 236 -11.30 12.90 -13.94
N ILE A 237 -11.53 11.77 -13.28
CA ILE A 237 -12.76 11.00 -13.40
C ILE A 237 -13.85 11.66 -12.56
N GLU A 238 -14.98 11.93 -13.18
CA GLU A 238 -16.13 12.51 -12.48
C GLU A 238 -16.76 11.50 -11.50
N PRO A 239 -17.10 11.92 -10.27
CA PRO A 239 -17.78 11.07 -9.30
C PRO A 239 -19.10 10.51 -9.86
N GLY A 240 -19.31 9.20 -9.76
CA GLY A 240 -20.46 8.49 -10.32
C GLY A 240 -20.24 7.87 -11.70
N ASP A 241 -19.16 8.21 -12.41
CA ASP A 241 -18.74 7.48 -13.62
C ASP A 241 -17.99 6.20 -13.26
N TYR A 242 -18.72 5.23 -12.70
CA TYR A 242 -18.15 3.95 -12.26
C TYR A 242 -17.44 3.21 -13.39
N LYS A 243 -17.88 3.35 -14.64
CA LYS A 243 -17.27 2.65 -15.79
C LYS A 243 -15.87 3.17 -16.06
N ARG A 244 -15.70 4.51 -16.09
CA ARG A 244 -14.37 5.10 -16.26
C ARG A 244 -13.51 4.85 -15.04
N MET A 245 -14.08 4.91 -13.83
CA MET A 245 -13.35 4.62 -12.59
C MET A 245 -12.78 3.20 -12.62
N LEU A 246 -13.61 2.16 -12.73
CA LEU A 246 -13.14 0.78 -12.72
C LEU A 246 -12.16 0.48 -13.86
N LYS A 247 -12.38 1.05 -15.05
CA LYS A 247 -11.44 0.92 -16.17
C LYS A 247 -10.08 1.57 -15.88
N TYR A 248 -10.07 2.79 -15.34
CA TYR A 248 -8.83 3.47 -14.98
C TYR A 248 -8.01 2.63 -14.00
N GLN A 249 -8.67 2.05 -13.00
CA GLN A 249 -8.00 1.26 -11.97
C GLN A 249 -7.40 -0.01 -12.54
N LYS A 250 -8.15 -0.71 -13.38
CA LYS A 250 -7.65 -1.87 -14.12
C LYS A 250 -6.43 -1.54 -14.99
N ASP A 251 -6.44 -0.39 -15.65
CA ASP A 251 -5.42 -0.05 -16.66
C ASP A 251 -4.21 0.72 -16.08
N ARG A 252 -4.32 1.36 -14.91
CA ARG A 252 -3.30 2.27 -14.35
C ARG A 252 -2.73 1.84 -13.01
N ILE A 253 -3.54 1.34 -12.09
CA ILE A 253 -3.07 0.98 -10.74
C ILE A 253 -2.92 -0.54 -10.66
N PHE A 254 -1.68 -1.02 -10.67
CA PHE A 254 -1.39 -2.45 -10.65
C PHE A 254 -1.50 -3.03 -9.24
N ALA A 255 -2.72 -3.10 -8.72
CA ALA A 255 -3.00 -3.64 -7.40
C ALA A 255 -3.46 -5.09 -7.42
N PHE A 256 -3.15 -5.81 -6.35
CA PHE A 256 -3.56 -7.19 -6.08
C PHE A 256 -3.66 -7.42 -4.57
N VAL A 257 -4.40 -8.45 -4.16
CA VAL A 257 -4.62 -8.82 -2.76
C VAL A 257 -3.82 -10.08 -2.44
N ASN A 258 -3.10 -10.08 -1.32
CA ASN A 258 -2.51 -11.29 -0.74
C ASN A 258 -3.22 -11.60 0.57
N ALA A 259 -4.03 -12.65 0.58
CA ALA A 259 -4.66 -13.17 1.78
C ALA A 259 -3.72 -14.18 2.43
N LEU A 260 -3.19 -13.84 3.60
CA LEU A 260 -2.28 -14.68 4.38
C LEU A 260 -3.03 -15.23 5.60
N GLY A 261 -3.24 -16.55 5.60
CA GLY A 261 -4.02 -17.27 6.61
C GLY A 261 -5.42 -17.68 6.16
N ASP A 262 -6.28 -18.00 7.14
CA ASP A 262 -7.58 -18.63 6.87
C ASP A 262 -8.59 -17.62 6.32
N VAL A 263 -9.00 -17.84 5.06
CA VAL A 263 -9.98 -16.97 4.40
C VAL A 263 -11.40 -17.30 4.84
N ASN A 264 -11.97 -16.43 5.66
CA ASN A 264 -13.37 -16.53 6.07
C ASN A 264 -14.34 -15.96 5.00
N ALA A 265 -15.65 -16.09 5.23
CA ALA A 265 -16.66 -15.62 4.30
C ALA A 265 -16.64 -14.09 4.06
N GLU A 266 -16.28 -13.30 5.07
CA GLU A 266 -16.20 -11.83 4.97
C GLU A 266 -15.00 -11.39 4.12
N TRP A 267 -13.87 -12.09 4.25
CA TRP A 267 -12.71 -11.90 3.38
C TRP A 267 -13.02 -12.30 1.94
N ALA A 268 -13.73 -13.40 1.73
CA ALA A 268 -14.18 -13.81 0.39
C ALA A 268 -15.10 -12.75 -0.26
N ALA A 269 -15.96 -12.09 0.52
CA ALA A 269 -16.81 -11.01 0.05
C ALA A 269 -15.98 -9.76 -0.34
N ASN A 270 -15.00 -9.40 0.47
CA ASN A 270 -14.07 -8.31 0.16
C ASN A 270 -13.22 -8.57 -1.08
N ALA A 271 -12.68 -9.78 -1.22
CA ALA A 271 -11.96 -10.22 -2.41
C ALA A 271 -12.85 -10.15 -3.66
N ALA A 272 -14.12 -10.59 -3.55
CA ALA A 272 -15.10 -10.45 -4.63
C ALA A 272 -15.35 -8.98 -5.00
N GLY A 273 -15.31 -8.08 -4.02
CA GLY A 273 -15.39 -6.64 -4.23
C GLY A 273 -14.20 -6.13 -5.04
N ALA A 274 -12.97 -6.44 -4.61
CA ALA A 274 -11.72 -6.03 -5.25
C ALA A 274 -11.62 -6.47 -6.72
N ILE A 275 -12.21 -7.62 -7.07
CA ILE A 275 -12.27 -8.07 -8.46
C ILE A 275 -12.95 -7.04 -9.38
N ASN A 276 -13.92 -6.26 -8.90
CA ASN A 276 -14.56 -5.20 -9.73
C ASN A 276 -13.54 -4.18 -10.26
N TRP A 277 -12.49 -3.90 -9.49
CA TRP A 277 -11.40 -3.00 -9.88
C TRP A 277 -10.35 -3.68 -10.78
N GLY A 278 -10.52 -4.97 -11.08
CA GLY A 278 -9.53 -5.77 -11.79
C GLY A 278 -8.36 -6.19 -10.91
N PHE A 279 -8.54 -6.20 -9.59
CA PHE A 279 -7.49 -6.59 -8.64
C PHE A 279 -7.66 -8.09 -8.30
N PRO A 280 -6.69 -8.94 -8.65
CA PRO A 280 -6.75 -10.36 -8.34
C PRO A 280 -6.44 -10.61 -6.86
N THR A 281 -6.89 -11.75 -6.34
CA THR A 281 -6.58 -12.21 -4.98
C THR A 281 -5.77 -13.49 -5.04
N LEU A 282 -4.67 -13.52 -4.29
CA LEU A 282 -3.85 -14.70 -4.08
C LEU A 282 -3.94 -15.10 -2.61
N ALA A 283 -4.13 -16.37 -2.33
CA ALA A 283 -4.13 -16.91 -0.97
C ALA A 283 -3.06 -17.98 -0.80
N ASP A 284 -2.46 -18.01 0.39
CA ASP A 284 -1.54 -19.07 0.80
C ASP A 284 -2.28 -20.36 1.22
N THR A 285 -3.55 -20.24 1.59
CA THR A 285 -4.42 -21.36 1.99
C THR A 285 -5.19 -21.98 0.82
N ASP A 286 -5.73 -23.19 1.07
CA ASP A 286 -6.58 -23.90 0.13
C ASP A 286 -7.98 -23.30 0.10
N ILE A 287 -8.19 -22.38 -0.84
CA ILE A 287 -9.47 -21.74 -1.10
C ILE A 287 -9.98 -22.09 -2.50
N PRO A 288 -11.29 -22.06 -2.75
CA PRO A 288 -11.76 -22.35 -4.09
C PRO A 288 -11.42 -21.21 -5.06
N GLU A 289 -10.93 -21.57 -6.24
CA GLU A 289 -10.37 -20.62 -7.22
C GLU A 289 -11.41 -20.02 -8.17
N VAL A 290 -11.06 -18.85 -8.73
CA VAL A 290 -11.80 -18.16 -9.78
C VAL A 290 -10.83 -17.85 -10.93
N LEU A 291 -10.63 -18.86 -11.76
CA LEU A 291 -9.72 -18.84 -12.91
C LEU A 291 -10.24 -18.16 -14.20
N PRO A 292 -11.55 -17.95 -14.46
CA PRO A 292 -11.98 -17.31 -15.71
C PRO A 292 -11.39 -15.92 -15.89
N THR A 293 -10.89 -15.56 -17.06
CA THR A 293 -10.36 -14.22 -17.34
C THR A 293 -11.47 -13.22 -17.71
N GLY A 294 -11.25 -11.91 -17.53
CA GLY A 294 -12.10 -10.88 -18.14
C GLY A 294 -12.14 -9.56 -17.37
N VAL A 295 -12.34 -9.64 -16.05
CA VAL A 295 -12.25 -8.46 -15.17
C VAL A 295 -10.80 -8.21 -14.77
N CYS A 296 -10.12 -9.20 -14.15
CA CYS A 296 -8.67 -9.21 -14.02
C CYS A 296 -7.98 -9.54 -15.35
N THR A 297 -6.67 -9.27 -15.41
CA THR A 297 -5.82 -9.58 -16.57
C THR A 297 -5.77 -11.08 -16.83
N TYR A 298 -5.48 -11.86 -15.79
CA TYR A 298 -5.47 -13.32 -15.81
C TYR A 298 -6.51 -13.86 -14.83
N GLU A 299 -6.12 -14.66 -13.84
CA GLU A 299 -6.99 -15.23 -12.82
C GLU A 299 -7.51 -14.15 -11.87
N HIS A 300 -8.73 -14.36 -11.34
CA HIS A 300 -9.28 -13.49 -10.30
C HIS A 300 -8.92 -13.95 -8.90
N VAL A 301 -8.91 -15.26 -8.65
CA VAL A 301 -8.56 -15.85 -7.35
C VAL A 301 -7.70 -17.08 -7.57
N VAL A 302 -6.52 -17.09 -6.94
CA VAL A 302 -5.55 -18.20 -6.99
C VAL A 302 -5.24 -18.67 -5.57
N ALA A 303 -5.23 -19.98 -5.37
CA ALA A 303 -5.05 -20.61 -4.06
C ALA A 303 -3.72 -21.33 -3.93
N ASN A 304 -3.40 -21.77 -2.70
CA ASN A 304 -2.22 -22.57 -2.38
C ASN A 304 -0.91 -21.98 -2.94
N VAL A 305 -0.74 -20.67 -2.83
CA VAL A 305 0.47 -19.99 -3.29
C VAL A 305 1.55 -20.09 -2.20
N PRO A 306 2.69 -20.75 -2.47
CA PRO A 306 3.80 -20.79 -1.52
C PRO A 306 4.31 -19.39 -1.16
N HIS A 307 4.69 -19.15 0.09
CA HIS A 307 5.12 -17.83 0.56
C HIS A 307 6.37 -17.30 -0.15
N ASP A 308 7.26 -18.19 -0.59
CA ASP A 308 8.46 -17.87 -1.36
C ASP A 308 8.19 -17.53 -2.83
N GLU A 309 7.03 -17.92 -3.37
CA GLU A 309 6.57 -17.59 -4.71
C GLU A 309 5.45 -16.51 -4.71
N MET A 310 4.97 -16.10 -3.53
CA MET A 310 3.82 -15.20 -3.39
C MET A 310 4.01 -13.89 -4.15
N THR A 311 5.17 -13.29 -4.02
CA THR A 311 5.50 -11.98 -4.60
C THR A 311 5.63 -12.05 -6.13
N SER A 312 6.35 -13.05 -6.66
CA SER A 312 6.56 -13.24 -8.09
C SER A 312 5.24 -13.59 -8.79
N LYS A 313 4.45 -14.51 -8.21
CA LYS A 313 3.17 -14.93 -8.75
C LYS A 313 2.14 -13.80 -8.72
N SER A 314 2.13 -12.97 -7.67
CA SER A 314 1.24 -11.80 -7.59
C SER A 314 1.50 -10.79 -8.71
N ILE A 315 2.78 -10.52 -8.99
CA ILE A 315 3.22 -9.62 -10.06
C ILE A 315 2.85 -10.18 -11.43
N GLU A 316 3.08 -11.47 -11.64
CA GLU A 316 2.73 -12.17 -12.87
C GLU A 316 1.22 -12.12 -13.15
N ILE A 317 0.39 -12.52 -12.19
CA ILE A 317 -1.08 -12.57 -12.34
C ILE A 317 -1.67 -11.16 -12.56
N ARG A 318 -1.08 -10.13 -11.94
CA ARG A 318 -1.52 -8.76 -12.19
C ARG A 318 -1.10 -8.26 -13.58
N GLY A 319 -0.12 -8.91 -14.21
CA GLY A 319 0.47 -8.52 -15.49
C GLY A 319 1.46 -7.38 -15.37
N LEU A 320 2.08 -7.21 -14.20
CA LEU A 320 3.05 -6.16 -13.94
C LEU A 320 4.43 -6.60 -14.44
N LYS A 321 5.12 -5.71 -15.18
CA LYS A 321 6.50 -5.91 -15.59
C LYS A 321 7.40 -5.05 -14.71
N VAL A 322 8.02 -5.67 -13.71
CA VAL A 322 8.97 -4.98 -12.84
C VAL A 322 10.38 -5.14 -13.40
N THR A 323 11.08 -4.02 -13.58
CA THR A 323 12.52 -3.99 -13.82
C THR A 323 13.22 -3.77 -12.49
N ILE A 324 13.95 -4.78 -12.01
CA ILE A 324 14.80 -4.67 -10.84
C ILE A 324 16.20 -4.31 -11.35
N THR A 325 16.75 -3.20 -10.86
CA THR A 325 18.16 -2.88 -11.08
C THR A 325 18.97 -3.59 -9.99
N GLU A 326 19.61 -4.70 -10.35
CA GLU A 326 20.47 -5.42 -9.43
C GLU A 326 21.80 -4.67 -9.30
N ILE A 327 22.17 -4.31 -8.07
CA ILE A 327 23.45 -3.69 -7.73
C ILE A 327 24.19 -4.67 -6.82
N ASP A 328 25.44 -4.98 -7.15
CA ASP A 328 26.28 -5.90 -6.39
C ASP A 328 26.78 -5.27 -5.09
N ILE A 329 25.87 -5.15 -4.11
CA ILE A 329 26.14 -4.69 -2.75
C ILE A 329 25.47 -5.63 -1.74
N PRO A 330 25.99 -5.73 -0.50
CA PRO A 330 25.44 -6.64 0.52
C PRO A 330 24.13 -6.15 1.16
N LEU A 331 23.56 -5.04 0.69
CA LEU A 331 22.37 -4.39 1.25
C LEU A 331 21.23 -4.40 0.22
N ALA A 332 20.00 -4.43 0.72
CA ALA A 332 18.84 -4.17 -0.13
C ALA A 332 18.93 -2.74 -0.68
N TYR A 333 18.62 -2.59 -1.98
CA TYR A 333 18.74 -1.32 -2.68
C TYR A 333 17.47 -1.00 -3.46
N GLY A 334 16.89 0.16 -3.22
CA GLY A 334 15.76 0.65 -3.99
C GLY A 334 15.09 1.90 -3.40
N PRO A 335 14.26 2.59 -4.21
CA PRO A 335 13.58 3.81 -3.77
C PRO A 335 12.69 3.69 -2.53
N ALA A 336 12.25 2.48 -2.18
CA ALA A 336 11.43 2.26 -0.99
C ALA A 336 12.18 2.47 0.33
N PHE A 337 13.52 2.37 0.33
CA PHE A 337 14.34 2.56 1.52
C PHE A 337 14.73 4.03 1.75
N GLU A 338 14.47 4.91 0.78
CA GLU A 338 14.86 6.33 0.85
C GLU A 338 14.32 7.05 2.09
N GLY A 339 13.11 6.67 2.51
CA GLY A 339 12.42 7.28 3.63
C GLY A 339 12.77 6.70 5.00
N GLU A 340 13.64 5.69 5.08
CA GLU A 340 14.05 5.09 6.35
C GLU A 340 14.78 6.09 7.24
N ARG A 341 14.48 6.07 8.55
CA ARG A 341 15.14 6.94 9.52
C ARG A 341 16.10 6.15 10.38
N VAL A 342 17.38 6.53 10.37
CA VAL A 342 18.38 5.96 11.29
C VAL A 342 18.35 6.74 12.60
N ARG A 343 17.78 6.15 13.65
CA ARG A 343 17.70 6.76 14.99
C ARG A 343 19.03 6.62 15.74
N LYS A 344 19.24 7.45 16.77
CA LYS A 344 20.49 7.46 17.57
C LYS A 344 20.86 6.10 18.20
N GLY A 345 19.88 5.26 18.54
CA GLY A 345 20.14 3.93 19.12
C GLY A 345 20.73 2.93 18.11
N ASP A 346 20.32 3.07 16.85
CA ASP A 346 20.66 2.18 15.74
C ASP A 346 21.88 2.67 14.96
N LEU A 347 22.27 3.93 15.16
CA LEU A 347 23.43 4.56 14.55
C LEU A 347 24.71 3.78 14.84
N TYR A 348 25.34 3.26 13.79
CA TYR A 348 26.66 2.63 13.87
C TYR A 348 27.79 3.64 13.71
N LEU A 349 27.71 4.50 12.69
CA LEU A 349 28.67 5.58 12.42
C LEU A 349 27.93 6.86 12.01
N GLU A 350 28.56 8.01 12.23
CA GLU A 350 28.01 9.31 11.87
C GLU A 350 29.07 10.21 11.24
N THR A 351 28.72 10.91 10.16
CA THR A 351 29.56 11.91 9.50
C THR A 351 28.75 13.16 9.16
N GLY A 352 29.40 14.32 9.08
CA GLY A 352 28.76 15.60 8.78
C GLY A 352 28.01 16.22 9.96
N GLY A 353 26.93 16.96 9.65
CA GLY A 353 26.01 17.53 10.64
C GLY A 353 26.64 18.52 11.63
N GLY A 354 27.72 19.19 11.22
CA GLY A 354 28.51 20.11 12.06
C GLY A 354 29.42 19.41 13.09
N LYS A 355 29.46 18.07 13.10
CA LYS A 355 30.30 17.27 14.02
C LYS A 355 31.62 16.88 13.37
N THR A 356 31.60 16.60 12.08
CA THR A 356 32.78 16.36 11.24
C THR A 356 32.60 17.05 9.90
N GLN A 357 33.69 17.28 9.17
CA GLN A 357 33.63 17.76 7.79
C GLN A 357 33.04 16.65 6.90
N CYS A 358 31.98 16.96 6.15
CA CYS A 358 31.44 16.06 5.15
C CYS A 358 31.21 16.85 3.87
N THR A 359 31.73 16.38 2.74
CA THR A 359 31.58 17.09 1.47
C THR A 359 31.29 16.12 0.34
N GLU A 360 30.31 16.44 -0.49
CA GLU A 360 30.02 15.77 -1.75
C GLU A 360 30.26 16.72 -2.93
N LEU A 361 30.87 16.20 -4.00
CA LEU A 361 31.19 16.96 -5.19
C LEU A 361 31.12 16.06 -6.42
N CYS A 362 30.29 16.44 -7.39
CA CYS A 362 30.31 15.85 -8.73
C CYS A 362 31.06 16.78 -9.69
N LYS A 363 32.02 16.24 -10.46
CA LYS A 363 32.78 17.03 -11.44
C LYS A 363 32.91 16.33 -12.78
N MET A 364 32.76 17.09 -13.86
CA MET A 364 33.07 16.64 -15.19
C MET A 364 34.58 16.42 -15.34
N ALA A 365 34.96 15.30 -15.95
CA ALA A 365 36.34 15.00 -16.29
C ALA A 365 36.47 14.69 -17.79
N GLU A 366 37.69 14.84 -18.31
CA GLU A 366 37.97 14.44 -19.69
C GLU A 366 37.98 12.91 -19.81
N MET A 367 37.58 12.37 -20.96
CA MET A 367 37.44 10.92 -21.17
C MET A 367 38.73 10.12 -20.96
N ASN A 368 39.90 10.77 -21.08
CA ASN A 368 41.20 10.16 -20.89
C ASN A 368 41.77 10.35 -19.47
N GLU A 369 41.07 11.08 -18.60
CA GLU A 369 41.51 11.39 -17.23
C GLU A 369 40.83 10.50 -16.18
N ILE A 370 39.83 9.71 -16.57
CA ILE A 370 39.08 8.83 -15.65
C ILE A 370 39.03 7.39 -16.16
N GLU A 371 38.89 6.47 -15.22
CA GLU A 371 38.69 5.05 -15.46
C GLU A 371 37.25 4.67 -15.10
N ASP A 372 36.53 4.07 -16.06
CA ASP A 372 35.13 3.70 -15.86
C ASP A 372 35.00 2.63 -14.77
N GLY A 373 34.05 2.83 -13.85
CA GLY A 373 33.80 1.94 -12.72
C GLY A 373 34.87 1.91 -11.62
N ARG A 374 35.91 2.77 -11.67
CA ARG A 374 36.93 2.83 -10.61
C ARG A 374 36.36 3.42 -9.32
N VAL A 375 36.52 2.67 -8.22
CA VAL A 375 36.19 3.12 -6.86
C VAL A 375 37.47 3.11 -6.03
N GLU A 376 37.77 4.21 -5.36
CA GLU A 376 38.95 4.36 -4.49
C GLU A 376 38.52 4.88 -3.12
N ILE A 377 38.99 4.22 -2.06
CA ILE A 377 38.75 4.63 -0.67
C ILE A 377 40.10 5.08 -0.12
N THR A 378 40.23 6.39 0.11
CA THR A 378 41.44 6.99 0.72
C THR A 378 41.16 7.32 2.17
N GLY A 379 41.69 6.49 3.07
CA GLY A 379 41.47 6.61 4.51
C GLY A 379 41.07 5.26 5.13
N PRO A 380 40.57 5.28 6.38
CA PRO A 380 40.05 4.10 7.03
C PRO A 380 38.75 3.63 6.37
N ASP A 381 38.56 2.33 6.27
CA ASP A 381 37.31 1.73 5.79
C ASP A 381 36.33 1.55 6.96
N VAL A 382 35.05 1.29 6.68
CA VAL A 382 33.98 1.09 7.67
C VAL A 382 34.36 0.04 8.72
N LYS A 383 35.13 -0.99 8.34
CA LYS A 383 35.59 -2.08 9.22
C LYS A 383 36.63 -1.65 10.25
N ASP A 384 37.28 -0.51 10.04
CA ASP A 384 38.32 0.01 10.94
C ASP A 384 37.73 0.86 12.08
N PHE A 385 36.46 1.23 11.99
CA PHE A 385 35.76 2.04 12.98
C PHE A 385 34.98 1.19 14.01
N LYS A 386 34.68 1.80 15.16
CA LYS A 386 33.83 1.23 16.20
C LYS A 386 32.46 1.87 16.19
N LYS A 387 31.46 1.17 16.75
CA LYS A 387 30.12 1.70 16.94
C LYS A 387 30.17 3.02 17.73
N GLY A 388 29.57 4.07 17.16
CA GLY A 388 29.51 5.41 17.73
C GLY A 388 30.64 6.34 17.29
N ASP A 389 31.61 5.85 16.50
CA ASP A 389 32.67 6.69 15.96
C ASP A 389 32.12 7.70 14.95
N ARG A 390 32.87 8.79 14.80
CA ARG A 390 32.62 9.83 13.80
C ARG A 390 33.85 10.04 12.96
N PHE A 391 33.65 10.29 11.68
CA PHE A 391 34.75 10.47 10.74
C PHE A 391 34.41 11.56 9.71
N PRO A 392 35.40 12.25 9.13
CA PRO A 392 35.18 13.12 8.00
C PRO A 392 34.96 12.29 6.72
N LEU A 393 34.06 12.74 5.84
CA LEU A 393 33.76 12.05 4.58
C LEU A 393 33.88 13.01 3.39
N GLY A 394 34.54 12.56 2.33
CA GLY A 394 34.60 13.25 1.05
C GLY A 394 34.09 12.32 -0.05
N ILE A 395 32.96 12.66 -0.67
CA ILE A 395 32.40 11.93 -1.82
C ILE A 395 32.76 12.72 -3.08
N TYR A 396 33.75 12.24 -3.82
CA TYR A 396 34.15 12.87 -5.08
C TYR A 396 33.77 11.96 -6.26
N VAL A 397 32.83 12.41 -7.07
CA VAL A 397 32.32 11.68 -8.23
C VAL A 397 32.82 12.36 -9.50
N GLN A 398 33.52 11.62 -10.35
CA GLN A 398 33.94 12.11 -11.67
C GLN A 398 33.10 11.46 -12.76
N VAL A 399 32.59 12.28 -13.67
CA VAL A 399 31.74 11.82 -14.78
C VAL A 399 32.29 12.34 -16.11
N ALA A 400 32.44 11.46 -17.09
CA ALA A 400 32.77 11.84 -18.46
C ALA A 400 31.72 11.29 -19.42
N GLY A 401 31.39 12.07 -20.46
CA GLY A 401 30.43 11.64 -21.47
C GLY A 401 30.40 12.59 -22.65
N ARG A 402 30.11 12.08 -23.86
CA ARG A 402 30.10 12.92 -25.08
C ARG A 402 29.09 14.06 -25.04
N LYS A 403 28.05 13.91 -24.22
CA LYS A 403 26.98 14.90 -24.00
C LYS A 403 27.05 15.53 -22.61
N MET A 404 28.06 15.19 -21.80
CA MET A 404 28.23 15.77 -20.47
C MET A 404 28.61 17.25 -20.60
N GLN A 405 28.10 18.08 -19.70
CA GLN A 405 28.34 19.51 -19.65
C GLN A 405 28.53 19.91 -18.18
N VAL A 406 29.30 20.97 -17.94
CA VAL A 406 29.53 21.50 -16.58
C VAL A 406 28.20 21.87 -15.90
N ASP A 407 27.23 22.38 -16.66
CA ASP A 407 25.90 22.72 -16.14
C ASP A 407 25.11 21.49 -15.62
N PHE A 408 25.51 20.26 -15.95
CA PHE A 408 24.92 19.03 -15.43
C PHE A 408 25.55 18.56 -14.11
N GLU A 409 26.69 19.10 -13.70
CA GLU A 409 27.35 18.73 -12.44
C GLU A 409 26.41 18.88 -11.23
N PRO A 410 25.70 20.01 -11.03
CA PRO A 410 24.81 20.16 -9.88
C PRO A 410 23.58 19.24 -9.94
N ILE A 411 23.18 18.82 -11.15
CA ILE A 411 22.03 17.91 -11.33
C ILE A 411 22.41 16.50 -10.88
N LEU A 412 23.60 16.03 -11.25
CA LEU A 412 24.14 14.73 -10.84
C LEU A 412 24.53 14.72 -9.36
N GLU A 413 25.11 15.82 -8.86
CA GLU A 413 25.44 15.97 -7.44
C GLU A 413 24.19 15.79 -6.56
N ARG A 414 23.05 16.38 -6.96
CA ARG A 414 21.79 16.18 -6.24
C ARG A 414 21.30 14.72 -6.23
N GLN A 415 21.69 13.90 -7.20
CA GLN A 415 21.35 12.48 -7.20
C GLN A 415 22.12 11.69 -6.13
N ILE A 416 23.26 12.17 -5.64
CA ILE A 416 24.01 11.49 -4.57
C ILE A 416 23.13 11.26 -3.35
N HIS A 417 22.31 12.26 -2.99
CA HIS A 417 21.33 12.13 -1.91
C HIS A 417 20.36 10.96 -2.12
N HIS A 418 19.72 10.88 -3.29
CA HIS A 418 18.76 9.81 -3.57
C HIS A 418 19.46 8.44 -3.63
N LEU A 419 20.58 8.36 -4.36
CA LEU A 419 21.30 7.12 -4.59
C LEU A 419 21.86 6.50 -3.31
N ILE A 420 22.31 7.31 -2.35
CA ILE A 420 22.77 6.82 -1.05
C ILE A 420 21.60 6.34 -0.18
N ASN A 421 20.51 7.11 -0.11
CA ASN A 421 19.34 6.75 0.70
C ASN A 421 18.57 5.54 0.15
N TYR A 422 18.79 5.13 -1.09
CA TYR A 422 18.21 3.88 -1.63
C TYR A 422 18.78 2.62 -0.99
N ALA A 423 19.95 2.69 -0.33
CA ALA A 423 20.51 1.56 0.39
C ALA A 423 19.88 1.46 1.79
N GLN A 424 19.30 0.29 2.10
CA GLN A 424 18.68 0.02 3.39
C GLN A 424 19.64 0.28 4.56
N GLY A 425 19.16 0.99 5.58
CA GLY A 425 19.94 1.32 6.78
C GLY A 425 21.00 2.43 6.61
N ILE A 426 21.06 3.10 5.45
CA ILE A 426 21.92 4.27 5.23
C ILE A 426 21.06 5.51 5.09
N MET A 427 21.42 6.59 5.80
CA MET A 427 20.68 7.86 5.78
C MET A 427 21.62 9.02 5.43
N HIS A 428 21.30 9.74 4.36
CA HIS A 428 22.01 10.93 3.90
C HIS A 428 21.07 12.15 3.92
N ILE A 429 21.49 13.25 4.53
CA ILE A 429 20.74 14.50 4.60
C ILE A 429 21.69 15.65 4.34
N GLY A 430 21.28 16.59 3.49
CA GLY A 430 22.07 17.76 3.12
C GLY A 430 22.48 17.72 1.65
N GLN A 431 23.34 18.66 1.29
CA GLN A 431 23.96 18.76 -0.03
C GLN A 431 25.28 19.51 0.11
N ARG A 432 26.24 19.24 -0.78
CA ARG A 432 27.55 19.93 -0.82
C ARG A 432 28.38 19.75 0.45
N ASP A 433 28.52 20.77 1.30
CA ASP A 433 29.51 20.86 2.39
C ASP A 433 28.93 21.12 3.79
#